data_AF-E9H8L0-F1
#
_entry.id   AF-E9H8L0-F1
#
_cell.length_a   1.000
_cell.length_b   1.000
_cell.length_c   1.000
_cell.angle_alpha   90.00
_cell.angle_beta   90.00
_cell.angle_gamma   90.00
#
_symmetry.space_group_name_H-M   'P 1'
#
loop_
_entity.id
_entity.type
_entity.pdbx_description
1 polymer ?
#
loop_
_entity_poly.entity_id
_entity_poly.type
_entity_poly.pdbx_seq_one_letter_code
_entity_poly.pdbx_strand_id
1 'polypeptide(L)'
;MQKSLLFVIFSMALVFAWVEAVTERSNQTHPLIMGPHCHIQPGVDQSNCYWKGSSPFCVSGDACPYGFSLICKHACGDGKCCWTGNKSLCCPIPGESI
;
A
#
# COMPACT_ATOMS: atom_id res chain seq x y z
N MET A 1 -0.09 -22.78 47.82
CA MET A 1 -0.18 -21.48 47.11
C MET A 1 0.59 -21.41 45.79
N GLN A 2 1.58 -22.27 45.52
CA GLN A 2 2.45 -22.20 44.33
C GLN A 2 1.77 -22.58 42.99
N LYS A 3 0.81 -23.52 43.00
CA LYS A 3 0.11 -23.97 41.78
C LYS A 3 -0.73 -22.86 41.13
N SER A 4 -1.37 -22.02 41.94
CA SER A 4 -2.24 -20.93 41.45
C SER A 4 -1.43 -19.81 40.77
N LEU A 5 -0.20 -19.56 41.23
CA LEU A 5 0.68 -18.55 40.63
C LEU A 5 1.16 -18.98 39.23
N LEU A 6 1.47 -20.27 39.06
CA LEU A 6 1.88 -20.83 37.76
C LEU A 6 0.75 -20.75 36.72
N PHE A 7 -0.50 -20.99 37.11
CA PHE A 7 -1.66 -20.85 36.22
C PHE A 7 -1.87 -19.41 35.76
N VAL A 8 -1.67 -18.43 36.64
CA VAL A 8 -1.80 -16.99 36.29
C VAL A 8 -0.69 -16.58 35.32
N ILE A 9 0.56 -16.97 35.60
CA ILE A 9 1.70 -16.65 34.73
C ILE A 9 1.53 -17.27 33.35
N PHE A 10 1.13 -18.54 33.27
CA PHE A 10 0.92 -19.23 31.99
C PHE A 10 -0.22 -18.59 31.19
N SER A 11 -1.32 -18.23 31.85
CA SER A 11 -2.45 -17.54 31.21
C SER A 11 -2.04 -16.17 30.67
N MET A 12 -1.27 -15.39 31.44
CA MET A 12 -0.75 -14.10 30.97
C MET A 12 0.21 -14.29 29.79
N ALA A 13 1.14 -15.24 29.86
CA ALA A 13 2.07 -15.52 28.77
C ALA A 13 1.35 -15.93 27.48
N LEU A 14 0.29 -16.73 27.59
CA LEU A 14 -0.58 -17.04 26.45
C LEU A 14 -1.21 -15.75 25.91
N VAL A 15 -1.86 -14.93 26.75
CA VAL A 15 -2.47 -13.66 26.32
C VAL A 15 -1.46 -12.76 25.62
N PHE A 16 -0.24 -12.61 26.14
CA PHE A 16 0.83 -11.82 25.51
C PHE A 16 1.25 -12.39 24.14
N ALA A 17 1.42 -13.71 24.02
CA ALA A 17 1.73 -14.35 22.74
C ALA A 17 0.61 -14.16 21.70
N TRP A 18 -0.66 -14.17 22.12
CA TRP A 18 -1.80 -13.84 21.24
C TRP A 18 -1.79 -12.37 20.81
N VAL A 19 -1.41 -11.44 21.69
CA VAL A 19 -1.32 -10.01 21.38
C VAL A 19 -0.23 -9.72 20.34
N GLU A 20 0.96 -10.34 20.46
CA GLU A 20 2.03 -10.19 19.48
C GLU A 20 1.63 -10.73 18.09
N ALA A 21 1.01 -11.91 18.03
CA ALA A 21 0.57 -12.51 16.77
C ALA A 21 -0.54 -11.71 16.04
N VAL A 22 -1.39 -10.99 16.77
CA VAL A 22 -2.47 -10.16 16.19
C VAL A 22 -1.94 -8.84 15.62
N THR A 23 -0.83 -8.31 16.14
CA THR A 23 -0.32 -6.99 15.76
C THR A 23 0.32 -6.97 14.36
N GLU A 24 0.83 -8.12 13.90
CA GLU A 24 1.61 -8.19 12.65
C GLU A 24 0.77 -8.28 11.37
N ARG A 25 -0.52 -8.62 11.47
CA ARG A 25 -1.41 -8.74 10.29
C ARG A 25 -2.09 -7.43 9.87
N SER A 26 -2.03 -6.38 10.68
CA SER A 26 -2.78 -5.15 10.44
C SER A 26 -2.10 -4.14 9.52
N ASN A 27 -0.81 -4.28 9.18
CA ASN A 27 -0.04 -3.18 8.58
C ASN A 27 0.05 -3.20 7.04
N GLN A 28 -0.65 -4.11 6.37
CA GLN A 28 -0.53 -4.26 4.91
C GLN A 28 -1.86 -4.39 4.16
N THR A 29 -2.90 -3.75 4.69
CA THR A 29 -3.91 -3.17 3.80
C THR A 29 -3.48 -1.74 3.54
N HIS A 30 -2.77 -1.51 2.43
CA HIS A 30 -2.72 -0.18 1.83
C HIS A 30 -4.03 -0.01 1.08
N PRO A 31 -5.06 0.64 1.64
CA PRO A 31 -6.21 1.00 0.85
C PRO A 31 -5.68 1.97 -0.22
N LEU A 32 -5.99 1.74 -1.50
CA LEU A 32 -5.69 2.65 -2.60
C LEU A 32 -6.53 3.91 -2.43
N ILE A 33 -6.23 4.70 -1.39
CA ILE A 33 -6.93 5.92 -1.04
C ILE A 33 -6.24 7.02 -1.81
N MET A 34 -6.94 7.43 -2.87
CA MET A 34 -7.08 8.82 -3.33
C MET A 34 -6.81 9.84 -2.21
N GLY A 35 -5.53 10.09 -1.97
CA GLY A 35 -5.01 10.99 -0.96
C GLY A 35 -4.02 11.97 -1.60
N PRO A 36 -3.77 13.11 -0.96
CA PRO A 36 -2.90 14.17 -1.49
C PRO A 36 -1.42 13.76 -1.59
N HIS A 37 -1.05 12.59 -1.05
CA HIS A 37 0.33 12.11 -1.00
C HIS A 37 0.38 10.64 -1.43
N CYS A 38 0.96 10.38 -2.60
CA CYS A 38 1.20 9.02 -3.07
C CYS A 38 2.42 8.44 -2.34
N HIS A 39 2.19 7.46 -1.48
CA HIS A 39 3.26 6.70 -0.84
C HIS A 39 3.58 5.46 -1.67
N ILE A 40 4.80 5.38 -2.19
CA ILE A 40 5.28 4.18 -2.88
C ILE A 40 5.80 3.21 -1.82
N GLN A 41 5.33 1.95 -1.85
CA GLN A 41 5.72 0.95 -0.86
C GLN A 41 7.22 0.61 -0.94
N PRO A 42 7.85 0.28 0.20
CA PRO A 42 9.22 -0.22 0.21
C PRO A 42 9.32 -1.53 -0.60
N GLY A 43 10.30 -1.61 -1.51
CA GLY A 43 10.49 -2.76 -2.40
C GLY A 43 9.94 -2.58 -3.82
N VAL A 44 9.23 -1.49 -4.10
CA VAL A 44 8.88 -1.10 -5.48
C VAL A 44 10.05 -0.31 -6.09
N ASP A 45 10.52 -0.72 -7.25
CA ASP A 45 11.51 0.05 -8.01
C ASP A 45 10.88 1.32 -8.59
N GLN A 46 11.18 2.44 -7.93
CA GLN A 46 10.64 3.76 -8.28
C GLN A 46 11.19 4.29 -9.59
N SER A 47 12.36 3.82 -10.04
CA SER A 47 13.02 4.35 -11.24
C SER A 47 12.22 4.09 -12.51
N ASN A 48 11.39 3.05 -12.49
CA ASN A 48 10.56 2.59 -13.61
C ASN A 48 9.07 2.92 -13.44
N CYS A 49 8.70 3.69 -12.41
CA CYS A 49 7.34 4.18 -12.22
C CYS A 49 7.01 5.31 -13.19
N TYR A 50 5.78 5.33 -13.71
CA TYR A 50 5.32 6.41 -14.58
C TYR A 50 3.85 6.77 -14.34
N TRP A 51 3.53 8.03 -14.62
CA TRP A 51 2.16 8.54 -14.56
C TRP A 51 1.44 8.30 -15.88
N LYS A 52 0.34 7.55 -15.83
CA LYS A 52 -0.57 7.31 -16.95
C LYS A 52 -1.69 8.36 -16.95
N GLY A 53 -1.86 9.04 -18.08
CA GLY A 53 -2.87 10.07 -18.33
C GLY A 53 -2.22 11.41 -18.66
N SER A 54 -2.75 12.09 -19.68
CA SER A 54 -2.14 13.32 -20.23
C SER A 54 -2.95 14.55 -19.86
N SER A 55 -2.28 15.53 -19.25
CA SER A 55 -2.85 16.88 -19.08
C SER A 55 -2.95 17.60 -20.43
N PRO A 56 -3.97 18.44 -20.66
CA PRO A 56 -4.84 19.04 -19.65
C PRO A 56 -6.22 18.39 -19.37
N PHE A 57 -6.75 17.36 -20.04
CA PHE A 57 -8.00 16.70 -19.59
C PHE A 57 -7.79 15.18 -19.40
N CYS A 58 -8.02 14.62 -18.20
CA CYS A 58 -7.65 13.23 -17.87
C CYS A 58 -8.85 12.40 -17.40
N VAL A 59 -8.82 11.09 -17.59
CA VAL A 59 -9.67 10.14 -16.86
C VAL A 59 -8.88 8.84 -16.72
N SER A 60 -7.96 8.78 -15.77
CA SER A 60 -7.13 7.59 -15.62
C SER A 60 -7.92 6.43 -15.00
N GLY A 61 -8.04 5.34 -15.76
CA GLY A 61 -8.67 4.10 -15.32
C GLY A 61 -7.93 3.40 -14.18
N ASP A 62 -8.54 2.35 -13.65
CA ASP A 62 -8.00 1.55 -12.52
C ASP A 62 -6.94 0.52 -12.95
N ALA A 63 -6.63 0.42 -14.24
CA ALA A 63 -5.70 -0.58 -14.77
C ALA A 63 -4.40 0.05 -15.29
N CYS A 64 -3.30 -0.47 -14.77
CA CYS A 64 -1.97 -0.39 -15.38
C CYS A 64 -1.79 -1.54 -16.38
N PRO A 65 -0.87 -1.40 -17.36
CA PRO A 65 -0.56 -2.51 -18.27
C PRO A 65 0.05 -3.69 -17.52
N TYR A 66 0.11 -4.84 -18.20
CA TYR A 66 0.72 -6.06 -17.67
C TYR A 66 2.15 -5.78 -17.17
N GLY A 67 2.53 -6.40 -16.04
CA GLY A 67 3.80 -6.15 -15.36
C GLY A 67 3.83 -4.90 -14.47
N PHE A 68 2.76 -4.09 -14.46
CA PHE A 68 2.66 -2.90 -13.62
C PHE A 68 1.45 -2.96 -12.68
N SER A 69 1.64 -2.42 -11.48
CA SER A 69 0.60 -2.25 -10.46
C SER A 69 0.20 -0.78 -10.34
N LEU A 70 -1.09 -0.55 -10.09
CA LEU A 70 -1.61 0.78 -9.78
C LEU A 70 -1.25 1.13 -8.34
N ILE A 71 -0.39 2.14 -8.16
CA ILE A 71 0.05 2.59 -6.84
C ILE A 71 -0.83 3.73 -6.33
N CYS A 72 -1.19 4.68 -7.18
CA CYS A 72 -1.87 5.90 -6.75
C CYS A 72 -2.68 6.53 -7.89
N LYS A 73 -3.66 7.36 -7.53
CA LYS A 73 -4.31 8.28 -8.45
C LYS A 73 -4.19 9.71 -7.95
N HIS A 74 -3.77 10.63 -8.82
CA HIS A 74 -3.59 12.04 -8.45
C HIS A 74 -3.94 12.98 -9.61
N ALA A 75 -4.61 14.10 -9.30
CA ALA A 75 -5.06 15.07 -10.31
C ALA A 75 -3.91 15.71 -11.10
N CYS A 76 -2.73 15.85 -10.47
CA CYS A 76 -1.58 16.47 -11.12
C CYS A 76 -0.38 15.55 -11.34
N GLY A 77 -0.36 14.37 -10.72
CA GLY A 77 0.72 13.37 -10.80
C GLY A 77 2.15 13.92 -10.96
N ASP A 78 2.57 14.04 -12.22
CA ASP A 78 3.85 14.54 -12.75
C ASP A 78 4.07 16.08 -12.68
N GLY A 79 3.24 16.80 -11.95
CA GLY A 79 3.28 18.26 -11.83
C GLY A 79 2.40 19.02 -12.83
N LYS A 80 1.79 18.33 -13.81
CA LYS A 80 0.77 18.93 -14.70
C LYS A 80 -0.62 18.46 -14.30
N CYS A 81 -1.51 19.41 -14.03
CA CYS A 81 -2.85 19.10 -13.55
C CYS A 81 -3.82 18.74 -14.68
N CYS A 82 -4.71 17.83 -14.36
CA CYS A 82 -5.88 17.48 -15.15
C CYS A 82 -7.01 18.46 -14.83
N TRP A 83 -7.67 18.97 -15.86
CA TRP A 83 -8.87 19.80 -15.75
C TRP A 83 -10.09 18.95 -15.34
N THR A 84 -10.12 17.68 -15.73
CA THR A 84 -11.08 16.67 -15.27
C THR A 84 -10.34 15.38 -14.91
N GLY A 85 -10.88 14.59 -13.96
CA GLY A 85 -10.34 13.29 -13.55
C GLY A 85 -8.96 13.30 -12.90
N ASN A 86 -8.29 12.14 -12.91
CA ASN A 86 -6.98 11.92 -12.29
C ASN A 86 -5.98 11.30 -13.29
N LYS A 87 -4.70 11.25 -12.90
CA LYS A 87 -3.64 10.39 -13.46
C LYS A 87 -3.46 9.16 -12.57
N SER A 88 -2.99 8.05 -13.15
CA SER A 88 -2.72 6.79 -12.45
C SER A 88 -1.21 6.56 -12.40
N LEU A 89 -0.62 6.40 -11.22
CA LEU A 89 0.79 6.03 -11.05
C LEU A 89 0.93 4.52 -11.20
N CYS A 90 1.64 4.09 -12.23
CA CYS A 90 1.92 2.68 -12.52
C CYS A 90 3.39 2.38 -12.23
N CYS A 91 3.65 1.36 -11.43
CA CYS A 91 5.01 0.91 -11.08
C CYS A 91 5.17 -0.59 -11.35
N PRO A 92 6.39 -1.06 -11.71
CA PRO A 92 6.62 -2.49 -11.94
C PRO A 92 6.28 -3.34 -10.72
N ILE A 93 5.77 -4.54 -10.97
CA ILE A 93 5.50 -5.52 -9.91
C ILE A 93 6.85 -6.15 -9.50
N PRO A 94 7.21 -6.14 -8.21
CA PRO A 94 8.47 -6.74 -7.76
C PRO A 94 8.48 -8.25 -8.05
N GLY A 95 9.49 -8.70 -8.79
CA GLY A 95 9.64 -10.11 -9.19
C GLY A 95 9.09 -10.46 -10.58
N GLU A 96 8.42 -9.52 -11.25
CA GLU A 96 8.01 -9.65 -12.65
C GLU A 96 9.04 -8.91 -13.52
N SER A 97 9.92 -9.65 -14.22
CA SER A 97 10.84 -9.07 -15.20
C SER A 97 10.06 -8.68 -16.46
N ILE A 98 10.12 -7.39 -16.82
CA ILE A 98 9.50 -6.80 -18.02
C ILE A 98 10.21 -7.28 -19.28
#